data_AF-A0A2P8Q3A4-F1
#
_entry.id   AF-A0A2P8Q3A4-F1
#
_cell.length_a   1.000
_cell.length_b   1.000
_cell.length_c   1.000
_cell.angle_alpha   90.00
_cell.angle_beta   90.00
_cell.angle_gamma   90.00
#
_symmetry.space_group_name_H-M   'P 1'
#
loop_
_entity.id
_entity.type
_entity.pdbx_description
1 polymer ?
#
loop_
_entity_poly.entity_id
_entity_poly.type
_entity_poly.pdbx_seq_one_letter_code
_entity_poly.pdbx_strand_id
1 'polypeptide(L)'
;MDEPTAEPGLSEPDTKETAAVGTGMTTGGLARRLGVSPTTLRSWDRRYGLGPAVRADGRHRRWTPQDVAVLEAMCRLTSAGVPPAEAARAARDAGAEATVHERRTAPAAEGPPLSAVSPTASSAASRADDLPSGGGRRSEAAATLPLGDVRQECRGLARAAVRLDAPAVDGQLTSAVQRYGLAVAWEEVMVPTLHAVGRKWASSGDRYVEVEHMLSWHISTVLRRVTPVSRTAVPDGAPGPVVLACVPGEQHTLPLEALNAGLTEHGIPTRMFGAAVPAEALTAAVRRLGPAAVVLWAQARSTASLPLARHVAATQWGVRGARRHPMVVLGGPGWAGRSAQGMLRPPGLNEALSVLTAGYESGTPVG
;
A
#
# COMPACT_ATOMS: atom_id res chain seq x y z
N MET A 1 24.02 -72.19 28.78
CA MET A 1 23.18 -72.58 27.64
C MET A 1 22.93 -71.33 26.83
N ASP A 2 23.61 -71.29 25.70
CA ASP A 2 23.36 -70.62 24.41
C ASP A 2 22.63 -69.26 24.31
N GLU A 3 23.34 -68.35 23.64
CA GLU A 3 22.91 -67.17 22.83
C GLU A 3 21.88 -67.53 21.71
N PRO A 4 21.45 -66.64 20.78
CA PRO A 4 21.25 -65.17 20.76
C PRO A 4 19.94 -64.76 19.99
N THR A 5 19.78 -63.46 19.66
CA THR A 5 19.50 -62.87 18.31
C THR A 5 18.31 -61.88 18.16
N ALA A 6 18.68 -60.70 17.62
CA ALA A 6 17.99 -59.87 16.61
C ALA A 6 17.03 -58.73 17.03
N GLU A 7 17.57 -57.50 17.01
CA GLU A 7 16.87 -56.32 16.45
C GLU A 7 16.61 -56.49 14.94
N PRO A 8 15.53 -55.88 14.42
CA PRO A 8 15.71 -54.84 13.40
C PRO A 8 14.65 -53.71 13.58
N GLY A 9 14.78 -52.49 13.07
CA GLY A 9 15.72 -51.90 12.12
C GLY A 9 15.35 -50.43 11.92
N LEU A 10 16.33 -49.69 11.41
CA LEU A 10 16.30 -48.27 11.06
C LEU A 10 15.18 -47.95 10.06
N SER A 11 14.39 -46.90 10.32
CA SER A 11 13.57 -46.24 9.31
C SER A 11 14.25 -44.94 8.87
N GLU A 12 14.95 -45.02 7.73
CA GLU A 12 15.37 -43.85 6.94
C GLU A 12 14.16 -43.07 6.40
N PRO A 13 14.32 -41.76 6.12
CA PRO A 13 13.23 -40.87 5.75
C PRO A 13 12.77 -41.10 4.31
N ASP A 14 11.48 -41.42 4.13
CA ASP A 14 10.88 -41.54 2.79
C ASP A 14 10.78 -40.14 2.14
N THR A 15 11.75 -39.90 1.26
CA THR A 15 11.81 -38.77 0.35
C THR A 15 10.90 -39.10 -0.83
N LYS A 16 9.64 -38.64 -0.79
CA LYS A 16 8.76 -38.63 -1.96
C LYS A 16 8.14 -37.25 -2.17
N GLU A 17 8.99 -36.34 -2.61
CA GLU A 17 8.60 -35.22 -3.46
C GLU A 17 8.70 -35.66 -4.92
N THR A 18 7.69 -35.27 -5.71
CA THR A 18 7.53 -35.45 -7.17
C THR A 18 6.84 -36.72 -7.70
N ALA A 19 5.49 -36.70 -7.66
CA ALA A 19 4.64 -37.18 -8.75
C ALA A 19 3.32 -36.39 -8.77
N ALA A 20 3.19 -35.49 -9.75
CA ALA A 20 2.03 -34.66 -9.98
C ALA A 20 1.05 -35.33 -10.95
N VAL A 21 -0.18 -35.63 -10.50
CA VAL A 21 -1.48 -35.44 -11.20
C VAL A 21 -2.61 -35.54 -10.14
N GLY A 22 -3.42 -34.48 -9.99
CA GLY A 22 -4.80 -34.60 -9.49
C GLY A 22 -5.12 -34.52 -7.98
N THR A 23 -4.17 -34.34 -7.07
CA THR A 23 -4.52 -34.20 -5.63
C THR A 23 -5.00 -32.78 -5.32
N GLY A 24 -6.31 -32.59 -5.19
CA GLY A 24 -6.91 -31.29 -4.86
C GLY A 24 -6.29 -30.61 -3.63
N MET A 25 -6.06 -29.30 -3.74
CA MET A 25 -5.37 -28.46 -2.76
C MET A 25 -6.17 -28.35 -1.46
N THR A 26 -5.50 -28.32 -0.31
CA THR A 26 -6.19 -28.11 0.98
C THR A 26 -6.70 -26.68 1.09
N THR A 27 -7.75 -26.46 1.87
CA THR A 27 -8.28 -25.09 2.08
C THR A 27 -7.25 -24.15 2.68
N GLY A 28 -6.38 -24.63 3.58
CA GLY A 28 -5.28 -23.85 4.12
C GLY A 28 -4.18 -23.55 3.10
N GLY A 29 -3.85 -24.50 2.23
CA GLY A 29 -2.92 -24.28 1.11
C GLY A 29 -3.44 -23.24 0.12
N LEU A 30 -4.73 -23.31 -0.21
CA LEU A 30 -5.38 -22.39 -1.13
C LEU A 30 -5.50 -20.98 -0.55
N ALA A 31 -5.87 -20.88 0.73
CA ALA A 31 -5.90 -19.62 1.47
C ALA A 31 -4.55 -18.89 1.43
N ARG A 32 -3.45 -19.62 1.68
CA ARG A 32 -2.08 -19.08 1.58
C ARG A 32 -1.72 -18.66 0.16
N ARG A 33 -2.05 -19.48 -0.84
CA ARG A 33 -1.77 -19.17 -2.25
C ARG A 33 -2.50 -17.92 -2.73
N LEU A 34 -3.75 -17.73 -2.31
CA LEU A 34 -4.60 -16.61 -2.73
C LEU A 34 -4.47 -15.37 -1.85
N GLY A 35 -3.66 -15.40 -0.79
CA GLY A 35 -3.54 -14.28 0.15
C GLY A 35 -4.86 -13.95 0.87
N VAL A 36 -5.71 -14.95 1.16
CA VAL A 36 -6.99 -14.75 1.87
C VAL A 36 -7.10 -15.68 3.07
N SER A 37 -7.93 -15.32 4.04
CA SER A 37 -8.20 -16.20 5.19
C SER A 37 -9.01 -17.46 4.77
N PRO A 38 -8.80 -18.62 5.44
CA PRO A 38 -9.66 -19.80 5.26
C PRO A 38 -11.14 -19.51 5.57
N THR A 39 -11.43 -18.52 6.41
CA THR A 39 -12.79 -18.08 6.75
C THR A 39 -13.47 -17.39 5.58
N THR A 40 -12.72 -16.63 4.77
CA THR A 40 -13.19 -16.00 3.53
C THR A 40 -13.63 -17.06 2.52
N LEU A 41 -12.80 -18.10 2.31
CA LEU A 41 -13.14 -19.22 1.42
C LEU A 41 -14.41 -19.95 1.88
N ARG A 42 -14.58 -20.18 3.19
CA ARG A 42 -15.81 -20.78 3.75
C ARG A 42 -17.03 -19.88 3.56
N SER A 43 -16.87 -18.57 3.68
CA SER A 43 -17.95 -17.61 3.45
C SER A 43 -18.39 -17.60 1.98
N TRP A 44 -17.45 -17.70 1.04
CA TRP A 44 -17.75 -17.75 -0.40
C TRP A 44 -18.42 -19.06 -0.84
N ASP A 45 -17.98 -20.19 -0.29
CA ASP A 45 -18.67 -21.48 -0.44
C ASP A 45 -20.13 -21.37 0.02
N ARG A 46 -20.37 -20.88 1.24
CA ARG A 46 -21.72 -20.80 1.82
C ARG A 46 -22.62 -19.76 1.15
N ARG A 47 -22.08 -18.57 0.84
CA ARG A 47 -22.88 -17.41 0.42
C ARG A 47 -23.07 -17.34 -1.08
N TYR A 48 -22.07 -17.79 -1.83
CA TYR A 48 -22.09 -17.71 -3.28
C TYR A 48 -22.16 -19.11 -3.91
N GLY A 49 -21.66 -20.16 -3.26
CA GLY A 49 -21.53 -21.48 -3.89
C GLY A 49 -20.22 -21.64 -4.65
N LEU A 50 -19.16 -20.93 -4.24
CA LEU A 50 -17.79 -21.12 -4.74
C LEU A 50 -17.06 -22.19 -3.93
N GLY A 51 -17.72 -23.31 -3.68
CA GLY A 51 -17.16 -24.44 -2.95
C GLY A 51 -16.40 -25.40 -3.88
N PRO A 52 -15.57 -26.30 -3.32
CA PRO A 52 -14.89 -27.31 -4.11
C PRO A 52 -15.90 -28.25 -4.79
N ALA A 53 -15.66 -28.56 -6.06
CA ALA A 53 -16.54 -29.44 -6.86
C ALA A 53 -16.61 -30.88 -6.33
N VAL A 54 -15.56 -31.36 -5.67
CA VAL A 54 -15.52 -32.70 -5.05
C VAL A 54 -15.47 -32.57 -3.53
N ARG A 55 -16.59 -32.90 -2.87
CA ARG A 55 -16.59 -33.18 -1.44
C ARG A 55 -16.24 -34.66 -1.29
N ALA A 56 -14.96 -34.98 -1.06
CA ALA A 56 -14.62 -36.32 -0.60
C ALA A 56 -15.29 -36.55 0.76
N ASP A 57 -15.80 -37.76 1.03
CA ASP A 57 -16.50 -38.16 2.27
C ASP A 57 -15.60 -38.17 3.54
N GLY A 58 -14.60 -37.29 3.59
CA GLY A 58 -13.64 -37.13 4.67
C GLY A 58 -13.51 -35.69 5.15
N ARG A 59 -12.93 -35.54 6.35
CA ARG A 59 -12.89 -34.32 7.19
C ARG A 59 -12.25 -33.07 6.55
N HIS A 60 -11.73 -33.12 5.31
CA HIS A 60 -10.98 -32.02 4.68
C HIS A 60 -11.41 -31.73 3.24
N ARG A 61 -11.78 -30.47 2.97
CA ARG A 61 -12.14 -29.93 1.64
C ARG A 61 -10.92 -29.89 0.72
N ARG A 62 -11.02 -30.52 -0.46
CA ARG A 62 -10.00 -30.52 -1.52
C ARG A 62 -10.46 -29.70 -2.73
N TRP A 63 -9.66 -28.73 -3.14
CA TRP A 63 -9.95 -27.79 -4.22
C TRP A 63 -9.29 -28.25 -5.52
N THR A 64 -10.06 -28.35 -6.60
CA THR A 64 -9.53 -28.71 -7.93
C THR A 64 -8.84 -27.50 -8.58
N PRO A 65 -7.94 -27.71 -9.57
CA PRO A 65 -7.33 -26.59 -10.32
C PRO A 65 -8.37 -25.63 -10.92
N GLN A 66 -9.53 -26.16 -11.33
CA GLN A 66 -10.65 -25.37 -11.84
C GLN A 66 -11.26 -24.48 -10.73
N ASP A 67 -11.48 -25.02 -9.53
CA ASP A 67 -11.99 -24.23 -8.41
C ASP A 67 -11.02 -23.10 -8.04
N VAL A 68 -9.70 -23.38 -8.14
CA VAL A 68 -8.66 -22.37 -7.93
C VAL A 68 -8.76 -21.25 -8.96
N ALA A 69 -8.93 -21.56 -10.26
CA ALA A 69 -9.06 -20.55 -11.31
C ALA A 69 -10.29 -19.66 -11.12
N VAL A 70 -11.43 -20.23 -10.71
CA VAL A 70 -12.65 -19.49 -10.38
C VAL A 70 -12.41 -18.56 -9.18
N LEU A 71 -11.70 -19.02 -8.16
CA LEU A 71 -11.37 -18.20 -6.99
C LEU A 71 -10.34 -17.11 -7.28
N GLU A 72 -9.36 -17.37 -8.16
CA GLU A 72 -8.44 -16.35 -8.67
C GLU A 72 -9.18 -15.26 -9.44
N ALA A 73 -10.15 -15.64 -10.29
CA ALA A 73 -11.02 -14.69 -10.99
C ALA A 73 -11.89 -13.86 -10.02
N MET A 74 -12.46 -14.50 -8.99
CA MET A 74 -13.19 -13.83 -7.93
C MET A 74 -12.31 -12.80 -7.20
N CYS A 75 -11.07 -13.18 -6.84
CA CYS A 75 -10.10 -12.26 -6.24
C CYS A 75 -9.80 -11.08 -7.18
N ARG A 76 -9.50 -11.31 -8.47
CA ARG A 76 -9.24 -10.23 -9.43
C ARG A 76 -10.40 -9.25 -9.56
N LEU A 77 -11.62 -9.76 -9.77
CA LEU A 77 -12.81 -8.94 -9.97
C LEU A 77 -13.15 -8.12 -8.74
N THR A 78 -13.06 -8.72 -7.54
CA THR A 78 -13.30 -7.98 -6.30
C THR A 78 -12.23 -6.93 -6.02
N SER A 79 -10.96 -7.20 -6.36
CA SER A 79 -9.87 -6.23 -6.27
C SER A 79 -9.99 -5.09 -7.30
N ALA A 80 -10.64 -5.32 -8.44
CA ALA A 80 -11.01 -4.28 -9.41
C ALA A 80 -12.23 -3.43 -8.99
N GLY A 81 -12.78 -3.66 -7.79
CA GLY A 81 -13.89 -2.89 -7.23
C GLY A 81 -15.28 -3.48 -7.49
N VAL A 82 -15.38 -4.56 -8.27
CA VAL A 82 -16.65 -5.24 -8.58
C VAL A 82 -17.29 -5.78 -7.28
N PRO A 83 -18.59 -5.57 -7.05
CA PRO A 83 -19.29 -6.11 -5.90
C PRO A 83 -19.15 -7.65 -5.79
N PRO A 84 -18.95 -8.23 -4.59
CA PRO A 84 -18.69 -9.66 -4.43
C PRO A 84 -19.74 -10.62 -5.04
N ALA A 85 -21.02 -10.23 -5.07
CA ALA A 85 -22.07 -11.05 -5.67
C ALA A 85 -21.99 -11.08 -7.21
N GLU A 86 -21.60 -9.95 -7.81
CA GLU A 86 -21.41 -9.80 -9.25
C GLU A 86 -20.09 -10.44 -9.70
N ALA A 87 -19.02 -10.21 -8.95
CA ALA A 87 -17.73 -10.88 -9.13
C ALA A 87 -17.87 -12.41 -9.04
N ALA A 88 -18.65 -12.91 -8.08
CA ALA A 88 -18.88 -14.35 -7.93
C ALA A 88 -19.69 -14.95 -9.08
N ARG A 89 -20.61 -14.19 -9.67
CA ARG A 89 -21.38 -14.63 -10.84
C ARG A 89 -20.47 -14.70 -12.07
N ALA A 90 -19.79 -13.60 -12.38
CA ALA A 90 -18.85 -13.52 -13.50
C ALA A 90 -17.71 -14.55 -13.40
N ALA A 91 -17.20 -14.81 -12.20
CA ALA A 91 -16.17 -15.84 -11.99
C ALA A 91 -16.68 -17.27 -12.25
N ARG A 92 -17.96 -17.57 -11.96
CA ARG A 92 -18.55 -18.87 -12.29
C ARG A 92 -18.81 -19.01 -13.77
N ASP A 93 -19.32 -17.97 -14.41
CA ASP A 93 -19.66 -17.99 -15.83
C ASP A 93 -18.39 -18.21 -16.66
N ALA A 94 -17.31 -17.51 -16.33
CA ALA A 94 -15.99 -17.72 -16.93
C ALA A 94 -15.42 -19.14 -16.66
N GLY A 95 -15.66 -19.68 -15.46
CA GLY A 95 -15.27 -21.06 -15.13
C GLY A 95 -16.08 -22.12 -15.89
N ALA A 96 -17.37 -21.85 -16.16
CA ALA A 96 -18.23 -22.74 -16.93
C ALA A 96 -17.85 -22.72 -18.42
N GLU A 97 -17.59 -21.55 -19.01
CA GLU A 97 -17.14 -21.40 -20.40
C GLU A 97 -15.81 -22.13 -20.65
N ALA A 98 -14.86 -22.04 -19.70
CA ALA A 98 -13.59 -22.76 -19.77
C ALA A 98 -13.80 -24.29 -19.82
N THR A 99 -14.73 -24.84 -19.02
CA THR A 99 -15.02 -26.29 -19.04
C THR A 99 -15.75 -26.78 -20.28
N VAL A 100 -16.49 -25.92 -20.97
CA VAL A 100 -17.15 -26.26 -22.24
C VAL A 100 -16.14 -26.24 -23.38
N HIS A 101 -15.17 -25.32 -23.33
CA HIS A 101 -14.06 -25.26 -24.28
C HIS A 101 -13.11 -26.47 -24.14
N GLU A 102 -12.75 -26.84 -22.90
CA GLU A 102 -11.85 -27.96 -22.59
C GLU A 102 -12.45 -29.35 -22.92
N ARG A 103 -13.77 -29.48 -22.85
CA ARG A 103 -14.51 -30.68 -23.33
C ARG A 103 -14.61 -30.77 -24.85
N ARG A 104 -14.57 -29.63 -25.55
CA ARG A 104 -14.57 -29.55 -27.02
C ARG A 104 -13.20 -29.75 -27.65
N THR A 105 -12.12 -29.59 -26.87
CA THR A 105 -10.73 -29.74 -27.32
C THR A 105 -10.09 -31.09 -26.95
N ALA A 106 -10.82 -32.00 -26.28
CA ALA A 106 -10.38 -33.37 -26.07
C ALA A 106 -10.39 -34.18 -27.40
N PRO A 107 -9.34 -34.94 -27.74
CA PRO A 107 -9.20 -35.56 -29.06
C PRO A 107 -10.09 -36.80 -29.21
N ALA A 108 -10.93 -36.80 -30.25
CA ALA A 108 -11.54 -38.01 -30.80
C ALA A 108 -10.49 -38.73 -31.68
N ALA A 109 -10.33 -40.04 -31.48
CA ALA A 109 -9.38 -40.90 -32.17
C ALA A 109 -9.62 -40.96 -33.70
N GLU A 110 -8.51 -41.11 -34.44
CA GLU A 110 -8.33 -40.89 -35.89
C GLU A 110 -8.99 -41.88 -36.86
N GLY A 111 -9.19 -41.39 -38.09
CA GLY A 111 -9.20 -42.13 -39.38
C GLY A 111 -8.96 -41.16 -40.57
N PRO A 112 -8.32 -41.59 -41.69
CA PRO A 112 -7.27 -40.82 -42.40
C PRO A 112 -7.73 -39.99 -43.64
N PRO A 113 -6.84 -39.16 -44.26
CA PRO A 113 -7.23 -37.97 -45.02
C PRO A 113 -7.24 -38.15 -46.55
N LEU A 114 -8.04 -37.33 -47.25
CA LEU A 114 -7.87 -37.04 -48.67
C LEU A 114 -7.95 -35.54 -48.96
N SER A 115 -6.85 -35.07 -49.57
CA SER A 115 -6.55 -33.86 -50.34
C SER A 115 -7.61 -32.78 -50.64
N ALA A 116 -7.14 -31.55 -50.36
CA ALA A 116 -6.93 -30.44 -51.30
C ALA A 116 -8.09 -29.50 -51.72
N VAL A 117 -7.74 -28.21 -51.65
CA VAL A 117 -7.83 -27.14 -52.68
C VAL A 117 -8.44 -25.85 -52.12
N SER A 118 -7.64 -24.78 -52.16
CA SER A 118 -8.06 -23.38 -51.97
C SER A 118 -9.01 -22.92 -53.08
N PRO A 119 -9.70 -21.78 -52.89
CA PRO A 119 -9.32 -20.67 -53.75
C PRO A 119 -9.28 -19.29 -53.08
N THR A 120 -8.73 -18.41 -53.89
CA THR A 120 -8.28 -17.02 -53.77
C THR A 120 -9.36 -15.94 -53.60
N ALA A 121 -8.98 -14.92 -52.84
CA ALA A 121 -9.03 -13.46 -53.07
C ALA A 121 -10.33 -12.71 -53.47
N SER A 122 -10.60 -11.60 -52.75
CA SER A 122 -10.84 -10.22 -53.25
C SER A 122 -11.15 -9.29 -52.06
N SER A 123 -10.25 -8.40 -51.62
CA SER A 123 -10.02 -6.99 -52.03
C SER A 123 -11.01 -5.94 -51.48
N ALA A 124 -10.48 -4.97 -50.69
CA ALA A 124 -10.61 -3.50 -50.83
C ALA A 124 -10.17 -2.80 -49.52
N ALA A 125 -9.00 -2.17 -49.45
CA ALA A 125 -8.77 -0.70 -49.49
C ALA A 125 -9.61 0.11 -48.47
N SER A 126 -9.03 0.89 -47.53
CA SER A 126 -8.25 2.10 -47.84
C SER A 126 -7.51 2.69 -46.62
N ARG A 127 -6.26 3.12 -46.90
CA ARG A 127 -5.52 4.37 -46.57
C ARG A 127 -5.31 4.87 -45.12
N ALA A 128 -4.04 5.18 -44.90
CA ALA A 128 -3.44 5.97 -43.84
C ALA A 128 -3.58 7.49 -44.08
N ASP A 129 -3.38 8.23 -42.98
CA ASP A 129 -2.54 9.44 -42.85
C ASP A 129 -3.14 10.59 -42.01
N ASP A 130 -2.19 11.26 -41.34
CA ASP A 130 -2.18 12.60 -40.77
C ASP A 130 -2.51 12.85 -39.29
N LEU A 131 -1.41 12.98 -38.53
CA LEU A 131 -1.21 13.87 -37.39
C LEU A 131 -1.33 15.34 -37.82
N PRO A 132 -1.66 16.23 -36.87
CA PRO A 132 -0.79 17.39 -36.69
C PRO A 132 -0.39 17.62 -35.22
N SER A 133 0.89 17.89 -35.05
CA SER A 133 1.47 18.57 -33.89
C SER A 133 0.86 19.97 -33.71
N GLY A 134 0.47 20.30 -32.49
CA GLY A 134 0.08 21.64 -32.08
C GLY A 134 0.48 21.88 -30.62
N GLY A 135 1.58 22.60 -30.43
CA GLY A 135 2.08 22.98 -29.11
C GLY A 135 1.11 23.90 -28.37
N GLY A 136 0.99 23.67 -27.07
CA GLY A 136 0.26 24.54 -26.16
C GLY A 136 0.66 24.23 -24.73
N ARG A 137 1.66 24.95 -24.21
CA ARG A 137 1.93 25.06 -22.77
C ARG A 137 0.62 25.46 -22.08
N ARG A 138 0.03 24.56 -21.30
CA ARG A 138 -0.96 24.91 -20.27
C ARG A 138 -0.33 24.69 -18.92
N SER A 139 0.16 25.79 -18.37
CA SER A 139 0.24 25.97 -16.93
C SER A 139 -1.19 26.10 -16.38
N GLU A 140 -1.38 25.67 -15.14
CA GLU A 140 -2.51 25.93 -14.23
C GLU A 140 -3.85 25.23 -14.51
N ALA A 141 -4.13 24.19 -13.72
CA ALA A 141 -5.04 24.25 -12.57
C ALA A 141 -5.13 22.85 -11.94
N ALA A 142 -5.10 22.77 -10.60
CA ALA A 142 -5.23 21.55 -9.83
C ALA A 142 -6.33 20.64 -10.40
N ALA A 143 -5.92 19.47 -10.93
CA ALA A 143 -6.82 18.49 -11.51
C ALA A 143 -7.67 17.88 -10.39
N THR A 144 -8.88 18.41 -10.22
CA THR A 144 -9.93 17.77 -9.44
C THR A 144 -10.25 16.44 -10.10
N LEU A 145 -9.75 15.35 -9.52
CA LEU A 145 -10.12 14.00 -9.93
C LEU A 145 -11.65 13.83 -9.88
N PRO A 146 -12.24 13.00 -10.76
CA PRO A 146 -13.63 12.59 -10.58
C PRO A 146 -13.74 11.91 -9.21
N LEU A 147 -14.46 12.51 -8.27
CA LEU A 147 -14.66 12.01 -6.90
C LEU A 147 -15.15 10.54 -6.84
N GLY A 148 -15.70 10.02 -7.95
CA GLY A 148 -16.08 8.63 -8.12
C GLY A 148 -14.91 7.65 -8.08
N ASP A 149 -13.80 7.98 -8.75
CA ASP A 149 -12.63 7.11 -8.88
C ASP A 149 -11.93 6.94 -7.52
N VAL A 150 -11.68 8.05 -6.82
CA VAL A 150 -11.09 8.07 -5.48
C VAL A 150 -11.90 7.21 -4.49
N ARG A 151 -13.23 7.34 -4.51
CA ARG A 151 -14.11 6.53 -3.65
C ARG A 151 -14.07 5.05 -4.01
N GLN A 152 -13.85 4.70 -5.27
CA GLN A 152 -13.67 3.31 -5.69
C GLN A 152 -12.34 2.76 -5.16
N GLU A 153 -11.25 3.50 -5.31
CA GLU A 153 -9.92 3.12 -4.81
C GLU A 153 -9.93 2.91 -3.30
N CYS A 154 -10.48 3.86 -2.53
CA CYS A 154 -10.63 3.73 -1.08
C CYS A 154 -11.39 2.46 -0.67
N ARG A 155 -12.47 2.14 -1.39
CA ARG A 155 -13.28 0.94 -1.11
C ARG A 155 -12.55 -0.33 -1.50
N GLY A 156 -11.81 -0.32 -2.61
CA GLY A 156 -10.97 -1.43 -3.06
C GLY A 156 -9.88 -1.75 -2.02
N LEU A 157 -9.13 -0.72 -1.63
CA LEU A 157 -8.05 -0.83 -0.65
C LEU A 157 -8.56 -1.30 0.73
N ALA A 158 -9.65 -0.73 1.23
CA ALA A 158 -10.26 -1.18 2.48
C ALA A 158 -10.70 -2.65 2.42
N ARG A 159 -11.26 -3.10 1.28
CA ARG A 159 -11.67 -4.51 1.11
C ARG A 159 -10.48 -5.45 1.03
N ALA A 160 -9.41 -5.07 0.33
CA ALA A 160 -8.17 -5.84 0.26
C ALA A 160 -7.53 -5.98 1.65
N ALA A 161 -7.44 -4.87 2.39
CA ALA A 161 -6.93 -4.86 3.76
C ALA A 161 -7.74 -5.78 4.69
N VAL A 162 -9.07 -5.67 4.69
CA VAL A 162 -9.95 -6.54 5.51
C VAL A 162 -9.84 -8.02 5.13
N ARG A 163 -9.48 -8.34 3.89
CA ARG A 163 -9.24 -9.72 3.43
C ARG A 163 -7.85 -10.25 3.78
N LEU A 164 -6.96 -9.40 4.31
CA LEU A 164 -5.53 -9.66 4.51
C LEU A 164 -4.78 -10.00 3.21
N ASP A 165 -5.21 -9.40 2.11
CA ASP A 165 -4.63 -9.59 0.78
C ASP A 165 -3.46 -8.61 0.57
N ALA A 166 -2.32 -8.94 1.19
CA ALA A 166 -1.10 -8.12 1.15
C ALA A 166 -0.64 -7.76 -0.27
N PRO A 167 -0.59 -8.70 -1.25
CA PRO A 167 -0.24 -8.36 -2.63
C PRO A 167 -1.20 -7.37 -3.28
N ALA A 168 -2.51 -7.52 -3.08
CA ALA A 168 -3.50 -6.58 -3.61
C ALA A 168 -3.35 -5.19 -2.97
N VAL A 169 -3.09 -5.12 -1.66
CA VAL A 169 -2.83 -3.86 -0.94
C VAL A 169 -1.59 -3.17 -1.51
N ASP A 170 -0.47 -3.88 -1.67
CA ASP A 170 0.78 -3.32 -2.23
C ASP A 170 0.58 -2.79 -3.66
N GLY A 171 -0.10 -3.58 -4.51
CA GLY A 171 -0.40 -3.21 -5.89
C GLY A 171 -1.32 -1.99 -6.00
N GLN A 172 -2.38 -1.93 -5.19
CA GLN A 172 -3.32 -0.81 -5.17
C GLN A 172 -2.65 0.48 -4.65
N LEU A 173 -1.86 0.40 -3.58
CA LEU A 173 -1.11 1.55 -3.06
C LEU A 173 -0.09 2.08 -4.09
N THR A 174 0.66 1.17 -4.72
CA THR A 174 1.64 1.54 -5.76
C THR A 174 0.95 2.19 -6.95
N SER A 175 -0.15 1.60 -7.44
CA SER A 175 -0.95 2.13 -8.54
C SER A 175 -1.53 3.51 -8.20
N ALA A 176 -2.02 3.70 -6.97
CA ALA A 176 -2.56 4.99 -6.54
C ALA A 176 -1.50 6.10 -6.59
N VAL A 177 -0.29 5.84 -6.08
CA VAL A 177 0.81 6.82 -6.14
C VAL A 177 1.24 7.10 -7.57
N GLN A 178 1.38 6.07 -8.41
CA GLN A 178 1.77 6.24 -9.81
C GLN A 178 0.72 7.01 -10.63
N ARG A 179 -0.57 6.77 -10.37
CA ARG A 179 -1.67 7.34 -11.15
C ARG A 179 -2.04 8.76 -10.72
N TYR A 180 -2.00 9.03 -9.41
CA TYR A 180 -2.53 10.28 -8.84
C TYR A 180 -1.44 11.18 -8.26
N GLY A 181 -0.20 10.70 -8.14
CA GLY A 181 0.86 11.36 -7.40
C GLY A 181 0.75 11.11 -5.90
N LEU A 182 1.86 11.33 -5.19
CA LEU A 182 1.99 11.03 -3.76
C LEU A 182 0.98 11.79 -2.90
N ALA A 183 0.88 13.11 -3.07
CA ALA A 183 0.07 13.96 -2.19
C ALA A 183 -1.42 13.57 -2.28
N VAL A 184 -1.94 13.39 -3.50
CA VAL A 184 -3.32 12.98 -3.73
C VAL A 184 -3.56 11.55 -3.25
N ALA A 185 -2.66 10.61 -3.56
CA ALA A 185 -2.80 9.23 -3.07
C ALA A 185 -2.82 9.18 -1.54
N TRP A 186 -2.02 10.00 -0.86
CA TRP A 186 -2.01 10.08 0.59
C TRP A 186 -3.32 10.66 1.14
N GLU A 187 -3.71 11.87 0.71
CA GLU A 187 -4.85 12.62 1.29
C GLU A 187 -6.20 12.03 0.92
N GLU A 188 -6.33 11.51 -0.30
CA GLU A 188 -7.62 11.12 -0.86
C GLU A 188 -7.81 9.59 -0.86
N VAL A 189 -6.75 8.78 -0.74
CA VAL A 189 -6.86 7.31 -0.73
C VAL A 189 -6.37 6.69 0.58
N MET A 190 -5.13 6.93 0.98
CA MET A 190 -4.53 6.27 2.14
C MET A 190 -5.16 6.74 3.46
N VAL A 191 -5.24 8.05 3.69
CA VAL A 191 -5.82 8.63 4.91
C VAL A 191 -7.31 8.27 5.06
N PRO A 192 -8.18 8.41 4.05
CA PRO A 192 -9.58 8.03 4.18
C PRO A 192 -9.75 6.53 4.40
N THR A 193 -8.89 5.70 3.82
CA THR A 193 -8.88 4.26 4.07
C THR A 193 -8.49 3.96 5.51
N LEU A 194 -7.37 4.49 6.01
CA LEU A 194 -6.94 4.36 7.42
C LEU A 194 -8.06 4.78 8.38
N HIS A 195 -8.74 5.89 8.11
CA HIS A 195 -9.87 6.34 8.91
C HIS A 195 -11.11 5.43 8.80
N ALA A 196 -11.44 4.93 7.62
CA ALA A 196 -12.60 4.04 7.43
C ALA A 196 -12.39 2.69 8.11
N VAL A 197 -11.16 2.21 8.04
CA VAL A 197 -10.63 1.03 8.71
C VAL A 197 -10.70 1.25 10.22
N GLY A 198 -10.07 2.29 10.78
CA GLY A 198 -10.13 2.64 12.21
C GLY A 198 -11.54 2.90 12.79
N ARG A 199 -12.41 3.65 12.07
CA ARG A 199 -13.78 3.97 12.57
C ARG A 199 -14.70 2.77 12.65
N LYS A 200 -14.60 1.79 11.75
CA LYS A 200 -15.41 0.56 11.80
C LYS A 200 -15.08 -0.31 13.00
N TRP A 201 -13.97 -0.04 13.69
CA TRP A 201 -13.42 -0.89 14.74
C TRP A 201 -13.55 -0.33 16.14
N ALA A 202 -13.66 1.00 16.27
CA ALA A 202 -14.02 1.65 17.53
C ALA A 202 -15.32 1.07 18.15
N SER A 203 -16.17 0.43 17.34
CA SER A 203 -17.38 -0.28 17.76
C SER A 203 -17.24 -1.80 17.96
N SER A 204 -16.09 -2.42 17.63
CA SER A 204 -15.93 -3.89 17.52
C SER A 204 -14.85 -4.53 18.43
N GLY A 205 -14.09 -3.75 19.21
CA GLY A 205 -13.01 -4.25 20.09
C GLY A 205 -11.71 -4.62 19.34
N ASP A 206 -10.87 -5.49 19.92
CA ASP A 206 -9.54 -5.92 19.38
C ASP A 206 -9.58 -6.73 18.06
N ARG A 207 -10.75 -6.90 17.45
CA ARG A 207 -10.86 -7.53 16.12
C ARG A 207 -10.31 -6.53 15.11
N TYR A 208 -9.41 -6.95 14.21
CA TYR A 208 -8.80 -6.18 13.12
C TYR A 208 -7.50 -5.41 13.41
N VAL A 209 -6.88 -5.61 14.58
CA VAL A 209 -5.52 -5.11 14.85
C VAL A 209 -4.53 -5.59 13.78
N GLU A 210 -4.70 -6.84 13.30
CA GLU A 210 -3.92 -7.41 12.20
C GLU A 210 -4.09 -6.66 10.88
N VAL A 211 -5.28 -6.12 10.60
CA VAL A 211 -5.55 -5.33 9.39
C VAL A 211 -4.90 -3.96 9.49
N GLU A 212 -4.94 -3.33 10.67
CA GLU A 212 -4.30 -2.03 10.91
C GLU A 212 -2.80 -2.11 10.69
N HIS A 213 -2.18 -3.12 11.30
CA HIS A 213 -0.75 -3.34 11.19
C HIS A 213 -0.36 -3.65 9.75
N MET A 214 -1.08 -4.54 9.07
CA MET A 214 -0.79 -4.89 7.68
C MET A 214 -0.95 -3.67 6.76
N LEU A 215 -2.06 -2.93 6.87
CA LEU A 215 -2.31 -1.74 6.04
C LEU A 215 -1.25 -0.67 6.28
N SER A 216 -0.98 -0.34 7.55
CA SER A 216 0.03 0.66 7.93
C SER A 216 1.43 0.25 7.45
N TRP A 217 1.78 -1.03 7.57
CA TRP A 217 3.04 -1.57 7.08
C TRP A 217 3.21 -1.41 5.57
N HIS A 218 2.17 -1.71 4.78
CA HIS A 218 2.23 -1.56 3.34
C HIS A 218 2.23 -0.10 2.89
N ILE A 219 1.44 0.78 3.53
CA ILE A 219 1.51 2.22 3.29
C ILE A 219 2.93 2.73 3.54
N SER A 220 3.48 2.41 4.70
CA SER A 220 4.85 2.75 5.09
C SER A 220 5.89 2.24 4.10
N THR A 221 5.70 1.02 3.58
CA THR A 221 6.57 0.42 2.56
C THR A 221 6.53 1.20 1.24
N VAL A 222 5.34 1.55 0.74
CA VAL A 222 5.20 2.31 -0.51
C VAL A 222 5.78 3.72 -0.38
N LEU A 223 5.51 4.41 0.75
CA LEU A 223 6.07 5.73 1.03
C LEU A 223 7.61 5.72 1.05
N ARG A 224 8.21 4.70 1.69
CA ARG A 224 9.66 4.53 1.69
C ARG A 224 10.24 4.20 0.31
N ARG A 225 9.54 3.42 -0.52
CA ARG A 225 9.99 3.11 -1.89
C ARG A 225 10.08 4.35 -2.77
N VAL A 226 9.16 5.30 -2.60
CA VAL A 226 9.16 6.56 -3.35
C VAL A 226 10.02 7.66 -2.71
N THR A 227 10.72 7.35 -1.62
CA THR A 227 11.67 8.25 -0.97
C THR A 227 13.10 7.83 -1.30
N PRO A 228 13.69 8.26 -2.44
CA PRO A 228 15.07 7.93 -2.74
C PRO A 228 16.02 8.51 -1.68
N VAL A 229 17.03 7.72 -1.29
CA VAL A 229 18.09 8.23 -0.42
C VAL A 229 18.90 9.25 -1.21
N SER A 230 18.78 10.52 -0.85
CA SER A 230 19.55 11.60 -1.47
C SER A 230 21.04 11.40 -1.19
N ARG A 231 21.84 11.16 -2.25
CA ARG A 231 23.30 10.93 -2.17
C ARG A 231 24.10 12.18 -2.55
N THR A 232 23.42 13.27 -2.87
CA THR A 232 24.04 14.52 -3.29
C THR A 232 24.70 15.21 -2.12
N ALA A 233 25.94 15.66 -2.33
CA ALA A 233 26.63 16.53 -1.38
C ALA A 233 25.83 17.83 -1.26
N VAL A 234 25.54 18.22 -0.01
CA VAL A 234 24.88 19.49 0.28
C VAL A 234 25.89 20.61 0.02
N PRO A 235 25.56 21.61 -0.82
CA PRO A 235 26.46 22.74 -1.08
C PRO A 235 26.83 23.47 0.21
N ASP A 236 28.04 23.98 0.29
CA ASP A 236 28.46 24.82 1.41
C ASP A 236 27.56 26.05 1.52
N GLY A 237 27.04 26.30 2.73
CA GLY A 237 26.13 27.41 3.00
C GLY A 237 24.65 27.15 2.70
N ALA A 238 24.27 25.97 2.20
CA ALA A 238 22.86 25.61 2.03
C ALA A 238 22.11 25.58 3.38
N PRO A 239 20.78 25.83 3.39
CA PRO A 239 19.98 25.71 4.60
C PRO A 239 20.08 24.30 5.20
N GLY A 240 20.13 24.20 6.53
CA GLY A 240 20.13 22.92 7.21
C GLY A 240 18.86 22.10 6.90
N PRO A 241 18.87 20.77 7.12
CA PRO A 241 17.77 19.90 6.70
C PRO A 241 16.46 20.20 7.43
N VAL A 242 15.34 19.70 6.90
CA VAL A 242 14.07 19.63 7.64
C VAL A 242 14.08 18.40 8.55
N VAL A 243 13.91 18.60 9.85
CA VAL A 243 13.82 17.51 10.83
C VAL A 243 12.36 17.11 11.01
N LEU A 244 12.07 15.81 10.94
CA LEU A 244 10.73 15.25 11.09
C LEU A 244 10.71 14.33 12.31
N ALA A 245 9.91 14.66 13.33
CA ALA A 245 9.85 13.90 14.57
C ALA A 245 8.43 13.82 15.14
N CYS A 246 8.03 12.62 15.56
CA CYS A 246 6.89 12.46 16.46
C CYS A 246 7.30 12.90 17.87
N VAL A 247 6.42 13.62 18.56
CA VAL A 247 6.64 14.04 19.96
C VAL A 247 6.77 12.82 20.91
N PRO A 248 7.29 12.97 22.14
CA PRO A 248 7.37 11.88 23.10
C PRO A 248 6.03 11.15 23.28
N GLY A 249 6.06 9.82 23.24
CA GLY A 249 4.88 8.96 23.37
C GLY A 249 4.03 8.84 22.09
N GLU A 250 4.33 9.58 21.03
CA GLU A 250 3.59 9.52 19.77
C GLU A 250 4.14 8.43 18.83
N GLN A 251 3.28 7.51 18.38
CA GLN A 251 3.65 6.36 17.54
C GLN A 251 3.18 6.47 16.09
N HIS A 252 2.33 7.44 15.75
CA HIS A 252 1.77 7.56 14.40
C HIS A 252 2.77 8.24 13.44
N THR A 253 3.58 7.45 12.74
CA THR A 253 4.66 7.94 11.86
C THR A 253 4.24 8.17 10.41
N LEU A 254 3.21 7.47 9.90
CA LEU A 254 2.84 7.51 8.48
C LEU A 254 2.67 8.93 7.90
N PRO A 255 2.08 9.90 8.61
CA PRO A 255 1.97 11.27 8.11
C PRO A 255 3.33 11.96 7.91
N LEU A 256 4.30 11.67 8.77
CA LEU A 256 5.67 12.15 8.59
C LEU A 256 6.39 11.40 7.47
N GLU A 257 6.09 10.12 7.23
CA GLU A 257 6.66 9.38 6.09
C GLU A 257 6.15 9.95 4.76
N ALA A 258 4.86 10.31 4.68
CA ALA A 258 4.28 10.94 3.51
C ALA A 258 4.88 12.34 3.28
N LEU A 259 5.05 13.12 4.35
CA LEU A 259 5.74 14.41 4.27
C LEU A 259 7.20 14.26 3.86
N ASN A 260 7.90 13.27 4.40
CA ASN A 260 9.29 12.98 4.04
C ASN A 260 9.44 12.64 2.56
N ALA A 261 8.54 11.80 2.03
CA ALA A 261 8.50 11.45 0.62
C ALA A 261 8.27 12.70 -0.25
N GLY A 262 7.27 13.54 0.09
CA GLY A 262 6.97 14.74 -0.69
C GLY A 262 8.10 15.78 -0.64
N LEU A 263 8.70 16.03 0.52
CA LEU A 263 9.87 16.93 0.61
C LEU A 263 11.05 16.41 -0.22
N THR A 264 11.23 15.09 -0.28
CA THR A 264 12.26 14.46 -1.11
C THR A 264 11.98 14.65 -2.60
N GLU A 265 10.72 14.57 -3.04
CA GLU A 265 10.30 14.90 -4.42
C GLU A 265 10.63 16.36 -4.78
N HIS A 266 10.54 17.27 -3.80
CA HIS A 266 10.95 18.68 -3.94
C HIS A 266 12.46 18.93 -3.76
N GLY A 267 13.28 17.89 -3.57
CA GLY A 267 14.73 18.02 -3.41
C GLY A 267 15.18 18.63 -2.07
N ILE A 268 14.28 18.71 -1.09
CA ILE A 268 14.56 19.29 0.22
C ILE A 268 15.20 18.22 1.12
N PRO A 269 16.40 18.45 1.69
CA PRO A 269 17.05 17.46 2.53
C PRO A 269 16.30 17.29 3.85
N THR A 270 15.94 16.05 4.18
CA THR A 270 15.21 15.71 5.39
C THR A 270 16.05 14.85 6.36
N ARG A 271 15.69 14.91 7.64
CA ARG A 271 16.16 13.99 8.67
C ARG A 271 14.95 13.48 9.46
N MET A 272 14.52 12.27 9.13
CA MET A 272 13.38 11.61 9.78
C MET A 272 13.85 10.82 11.00
N PHE A 273 13.33 11.17 12.19
CA PHE A 273 13.64 10.50 13.45
C PHE A 273 12.56 9.51 13.90
N GLY A 274 11.40 9.52 13.24
CA GLY A 274 10.34 8.54 13.48
C GLY A 274 9.56 8.80 14.77
N ALA A 275 9.11 7.71 15.38
CA ALA A 275 8.20 7.70 16.53
C ALA A 275 8.87 8.10 17.85
N ALA A 276 8.06 8.63 18.76
CA ALA A 276 8.34 8.78 20.19
C ALA A 276 9.73 9.34 20.53
N VAL A 277 10.14 10.40 19.83
CA VAL A 277 11.48 10.97 20.02
C VAL A 277 11.54 11.66 21.38
N PRO A 278 12.46 11.28 22.29
CA PRO A 278 12.63 11.96 23.58
C PRO A 278 12.97 13.44 23.40
N ALA A 279 12.45 14.29 24.28
CA ALA A 279 12.59 15.74 24.19
C ALA A 279 14.06 16.19 24.14
N GLU A 280 14.88 15.62 25.03
CA GLU A 280 16.30 15.93 25.17
C GLU A 280 17.08 15.51 23.92
N ALA A 281 16.76 14.33 23.37
CA ALA A 281 17.37 13.81 22.15
C ALA A 281 17.03 14.71 20.95
N LEU A 282 15.78 15.15 20.84
CA LEU A 282 15.35 16.08 19.80
C LEU A 282 16.09 17.42 19.91
N THR A 283 16.14 18.02 21.10
CA THR A 283 16.85 19.29 21.33
C THR A 283 18.34 19.18 20.98
N ALA A 284 19.00 18.10 21.41
CA ALA A 284 20.40 17.86 21.07
C ALA A 284 20.61 17.72 19.56
N ALA A 285 19.72 17.01 18.87
CA ALA A 285 19.78 16.85 17.43
C ALA A 285 19.56 18.17 16.67
N VAL A 286 18.60 19.01 17.10
CA VAL A 286 18.37 20.34 16.53
C VAL A 286 19.61 21.22 16.66
N ARG A 287 20.27 21.25 17.83
CA ARG A 287 21.52 22.01 18.03
C ARG A 287 22.65 21.52 17.13
N ARG A 288 22.76 20.20 16.93
CA ARG A 288 23.83 19.58 16.13
C ARG A 288 23.61 19.75 14.62
N LEU A 289 22.37 19.65 14.17
CA LEU A 289 22.03 19.68 12.75
C LEU A 289 21.79 21.09 12.21
N GLY A 290 21.42 22.04 13.07
CA GLY A 290 21.04 23.39 12.68
C GLY A 290 19.97 23.44 11.59
N PRO A 291 18.80 22.77 11.78
CA PRO A 291 17.82 22.56 10.73
C PRO A 291 17.10 23.85 10.31
N ALA A 292 16.74 23.97 9.03
CA ALA A 292 15.90 25.08 8.56
C ALA A 292 14.49 25.04 9.18
N ALA A 293 13.94 23.83 9.34
CA ALA A 293 12.65 23.61 9.97
C ALA A 293 12.60 22.33 10.79
N VAL A 294 11.72 22.30 11.79
CA VAL A 294 11.38 21.12 12.59
C VAL A 294 9.88 20.91 12.53
N VAL A 295 9.46 19.73 12.05
CA VAL A 295 8.08 19.30 12.04
C VAL A 295 7.83 18.38 13.23
N LEU A 296 6.89 18.78 14.09
CA LEU A 296 6.49 18.04 15.28
C LEU A 296 5.11 17.41 15.09
N TRP A 297 5.08 16.09 14.96
CA TRP A 297 3.83 15.35 14.81
C TRP A 297 3.22 14.96 16.15
N ALA A 298 1.92 15.22 16.33
CA ALA A 298 1.10 14.69 17.41
C ALA A 298 -0.30 14.30 16.90
N GLN A 299 -0.68 13.04 17.09
CA GLN A 299 -2.01 12.50 16.77
C GLN A 299 -3.01 12.82 17.88
N ALA A 300 -2.60 12.66 19.14
CA ALA A 300 -3.46 12.90 20.30
C ALA A 300 -3.13 14.22 21.00
N ARG A 301 -4.15 14.82 21.65
CA ARG A 301 -3.94 16.02 22.47
C ARG A 301 -3.04 15.76 23.68
N SER A 302 -3.02 14.53 24.18
CA SER A 302 -2.20 14.11 25.32
C SER A 302 -0.71 14.10 25.00
N THR A 303 -0.33 13.80 23.75
CA THR A 303 1.07 13.78 23.32
C THR A 303 1.56 15.16 22.84
N ALA A 304 0.65 16.00 22.34
CA ALA A 304 0.97 17.36 21.91
C ALA A 304 1.52 18.22 23.06
N SER A 305 2.83 18.46 23.10
CA SER A 305 3.50 19.25 24.14
C SER A 305 3.91 20.64 23.64
N LEU A 306 3.11 21.68 23.95
CA LEU A 306 3.47 23.08 23.67
C LEU A 306 4.79 23.52 24.31
N PRO A 307 5.12 23.14 25.57
CA PRO A 307 6.41 23.46 26.15
C PRO A 307 7.59 22.94 25.32
N LEU A 308 7.50 21.70 24.80
CA LEU A 308 8.51 21.14 23.91
C LEU A 308 8.61 21.94 22.61
N ALA A 309 7.48 22.23 21.97
CA ALA A 309 7.47 23.01 20.72
C ALA A 309 8.10 24.40 20.89
N ARG A 310 7.79 25.09 22.00
CA ARG A 310 8.39 26.40 22.35
C ARG A 310 9.88 26.27 22.62
N HIS A 311 10.30 25.23 23.31
CA HIS A 311 11.72 24.97 23.57
C HIS A 311 12.52 24.72 22.28
N VAL A 312 11.95 23.96 21.35
CA VAL A 312 12.55 23.73 20.02
C VAL A 312 12.62 25.04 19.23
N ALA A 313 11.56 25.83 19.19
CA ALA A 313 11.54 27.12 18.50
C ALA A 313 12.57 28.12 19.07
N ALA A 314 12.77 28.09 20.39
CA ALA A 314 13.76 28.93 21.06
C ALA A 314 15.21 28.41 20.95
N THR A 315 15.42 27.22 20.39
CA THR A 315 16.76 26.65 20.24
C THR A 315 17.54 27.42 19.18
N GLN A 316 18.75 27.85 19.54
CA GLN A 316 19.62 28.64 18.67
C GLN A 316 20.93 27.91 18.40
N TRP A 317 21.48 28.09 17.20
CA TRP A 317 22.83 27.67 16.82
C TRP A 317 23.53 28.74 15.96
N GLY A 318 24.83 28.57 15.74
CA GLY A 318 25.67 29.52 15.02
C GLY A 318 26.41 30.51 15.92
N VAL A 319 27.22 31.37 15.29
CA VAL A 319 28.05 32.35 15.99
C VAL A 319 27.24 33.54 16.50
N ARG A 320 27.77 34.26 17.51
CA ARG A 320 27.14 35.47 18.06
C ARG A 320 26.98 36.51 16.92
N GLY A 321 25.76 36.99 16.69
CA GLY A 321 25.43 37.92 15.59
C GLY A 321 24.87 37.27 14.32
N ALA A 322 24.99 35.94 14.16
CA ALA A 322 24.42 35.18 13.05
C ALA A 322 23.67 33.92 13.55
N ARG A 323 23.05 34.03 14.74
CA ARG A 323 22.31 32.92 15.33
C ARG A 323 21.06 32.63 14.51
N ARG A 324 20.83 31.36 14.24
CA ARG A 324 19.63 30.87 13.56
C ARG A 324 18.75 30.12 14.54
N HIS A 325 17.46 30.11 14.25
CA HIS A 325 16.43 29.32 14.93
C HIS A 325 15.66 28.50 13.89
N PRO A 326 15.07 27.37 14.28
CA PRO A 326 14.29 26.57 13.35
C PRO A 326 12.92 27.20 13.17
N MET A 327 12.38 27.13 11.95
CA MET A 327 10.94 27.25 11.77
C MET A 327 10.27 26.01 12.40
N VAL A 328 9.30 26.20 13.29
CA VAL A 328 8.57 25.07 13.91
C VAL A 328 7.21 24.92 13.25
N VAL A 329 6.96 23.72 12.72
CA VAL A 329 5.70 23.33 12.10
C VAL A 329 5.03 22.25 12.95
N LEU A 330 3.79 22.50 13.37
CA LEU A 330 3.01 21.60 14.20
C LEU A 330 2.10 20.75 13.31
N GLY A 331 2.40 19.46 13.20
CA GLY A 331 1.66 18.50 12.39
C GLY A 331 0.69 17.66 13.21
N GLY A 332 -0.51 17.46 12.68
CA GLY A 332 -1.47 16.50 13.20
C GLY A 332 -2.60 17.07 14.08
N PRO A 333 -3.63 16.25 14.36
CA PRO A 333 -4.83 16.68 15.06
C PRO A 333 -4.61 16.97 16.56
N GLY A 334 -3.53 16.47 17.18
CA GLY A 334 -3.21 16.71 18.58
C GLY A 334 -3.01 18.19 18.94
N TRP A 335 -2.67 19.02 17.95
CA TRP A 335 -2.47 20.47 18.11
C TRP A 335 -3.76 21.29 17.92
N ALA A 336 -4.88 20.68 17.56
CA ALA A 336 -6.13 21.39 17.30
C ALA A 336 -6.60 22.18 18.53
N GLY A 337 -6.93 23.46 18.32
CA GLY A 337 -7.42 24.36 19.37
C GLY A 337 -6.35 24.85 20.35
N ARG A 338 -5.06 24.58 20.12
CA ARG A 338 -3.95 25.14 20.91
C ARG A 338 -3.35 26.34 20.18
N SER A 339 -3.31 27.50 20.84
CA SER A 339 -2.59 28.66 20.33
C SER A 339 -1.09 28.46 20.52
N ALA A 340 -0.37 28.32 19.41
CA ALA A 340 1.08 28.32 19.36
C ALA A 340 1.52 29.57 18.59
N GLN A 341 1.52 30.73 19.26
CA GLN A 341 1.97 31.99 18.66
C GLN A 341 3.33 31.80 17.99
N GLY A 342 3.43 32.23 16.72
CA GLY A 342 4.65 32.12 15.91
C GLY A 342 4.95 30.73 15.33
N MET A 343 4.08 29.72 15.50
CA MET A 343 4.27 28.38 14.92
C MET A 343 3.21 28.09 13.85
N LEU A 344 3.64 27.45 12.77
CA LEU A 344 2.77 27.12 11.64
C LEU A 344 2.05 25.79 11.89
N ARG A 345 0.79 25.70 11.47
CA ARG A 345 -0.03 24.48 11.58
C ARG A 345 -0.77 24.22 10.27
N PRO A 346 -0.11 23.61 9.28
CA PRO A 346 -0.78 23.25 8.03
C PRO A 346 -1.89 22.21 8.29
N PRO A 347 -3.05 22.31 7.61
CA PRO A 347 -4.16 21.40 7.80
C PRO A 347 -3.95 20.03 7.13
N GLY A 348 -3.17 19.96 6.05
CA GLY A 348 -2.90 18.76 5.27
C GLY A 348 -1.44 18.64 4.82
N LEU A 349 -1.17 17.61 4.02
CA LEU A 349 0.16 17.34 3.46
C LEU A 349 0.50 18.39 2.39
N ASN A 350 -0.43 18.74 1.51
CA ASN A 350 -0.21 19.73 0.46
C ASN A 350 0.18 21.11 1.02
N GLU A 351 -0.51 21.58 2.05
CA GLU A 351 -0.16 22.84 2.70
C GLU A 351 1.15 22.74 3.48
N ALA A 352 1.45 21.59 4.10
CA ALA A 352 2.71 21.39 4.78
C ALA A 352 3.90 21.44 3.80
N LEU A 353 3.77 20.80 2.63
CA LEU A 353 4.76 20.85 1.56
C LEU A 353 4.93 22.28 1.04
N SER A 354 3.85 23.00 0.81
CA SER A 354 3.89 24.39 0.34
C SER A 354 4.63 25.30 1.34
N VAL A 355 4.29 25.21 2.63
CA VAL A 355 4.92 26.00 3.70
C VAL A 355 6.41 25.69 3.83
N LEU A 356 6.77 24.42 3.84
CA LEU A 356 8.17 24.00 4.04
C LEU A 356 9.03 24.31 2.81
N THR A 357 8.49 24.18 1.60
CA THR A 357 9.20 24.52 0.37
C THR A 357 9.48 26.02 0.30
N ALA A 358 8.46 26.85 0.53
CA ALA A 358 8.63 28.30 0.57
C ALA A 358 9.60 28.75 1.69
N GLY A 359 9.50 28.13 2.87
CA GLY A 359 10.40 28.40 4.00
C GLY A 359 11.85 27.98 3.73
N TYR A 360 12.06 26.90 2.97
CA TYR A 360 13.40 26.42 2.62
C TYR A 360 14.06 27.28 1.53
N GLU A 361 13.30 27.67 0.50
CA GLU A 361 13.77 28.52 -0.60
C GLU A 361 14.09 29.95 -0.17
N SER A 362 13.29 30.51 0.73
CA SER A 362 13.50 31.89 1.21
C SER A 362 14.75 32.04 2.07
N GLY A 363 15.35 30.96 2.58
CA GLY A 363 16.56 30.98 3.41
C GLY A 363 16.46 31.85 4.67
N THR A 364 15.26 32.35 4.98
CA THR A 364 15.01 33.45 5.92
C THR A 364 14.00 32.99 6.95
N PRO A 365 14.25 33.21 8.25
CA PRO A 365 13.27 32.89 9.27
C PRO A 365 12.05 33.78 9.07
N VAL A 366 10.88 33.19 8.87
CA VAL A 366 9.61 33.91 8.95
C VAL A 366 9.48 34.40 10.40
N GLY A 367 9.50 35.72 10.57
CA GLY A 367 9.70 36.42 11.84
C GLY A 367 8.55 36.36 12.84
#